data_AF-A0A3B9VL36-F1
#
_entry.id   AF-A0A3B9VL36-F1
#
_cell.length_a   1.000
_cell.length_b   1.000
_cell.length_c   1.000
_cell.angle_alpha   90.00
_cell.angle_beta   90.00
_cell.angle_gamma   90.00
#
_symmetry.space_group_name_H-M   'P 1'
#
loop_
_entity.id
_entity.type
_entity.pdbx_description
1 polymer ?
#
loop_
_entity_poly.entity_id
_entity_poly.type
_entity_poly.pdbx_seq_one_letter_code
_entity_poly.pdbx_strand_id
1 'polypeptide(L)'
;RADEMIAEGVDIIDIGGESTKPGAERISEDEERSRVIPVISELVKKEVALSIDTTRSTIAKEAIKLGVEYVNDVSGGLADEKMYKVIAENPKVQYIAMHWRAHSKNMQEHANYADVVKEVKEELENRVESAIAAGVNPDQ
;
A
#
# COMPACT_ATOMS: atom_id res chain seq x y z
N ARG A 1 -15.49 8.20 12.88
CA ARG A 1 -15.34 7.55 11.56
C ARG A 1 -15.00 6.06 11.62
N ALA A 2 -13.85 5.63 12.15
CA ALA A 2 -13.52 4.19 12.18
C ALA A 2 -14.57 3.34 12.92
N ASP A 3 -15.04 3.80 14.10
CA ASP A 3 -16.12 3.12 14.82
C ASP A 3 -17.45 3.10 14.04
N GLU A 4 -17.73 4.13 13.22
CA GLU A 4 -18.91 4.12 12.32
C GLU A 4 -18.74 3.08 11.22
N MET A 5 -17.57 2.98 10.60
CA MET A 5 -17.29 1.98 9.56
C MET A 5 -17.40 0.56 10.11
N ILE A 6 -16.91 0.32 11.33
CA ILE A 6 -17.08 -0.97 12.02
C ILE A 6 -18.57 -1.24 12.27
N ALA A 7 -19.35 -0.24 12.72
CA ALA A 7 -20.79 -0.39 12.89
C ALA A 7 -21.56 -0.60 11.56
N GLU A 8 -21.04 -0.05 10.45
CA GLU A 8 -21.50 -0.28 9.08
C GLU A 8 -21.12 -1.68 8.56
N GLY A 9 -20.23 -2.41 9.24
CA GLY A 9 -19.86 -3.79 8.93
C GLY A 9 -18.75 -3.94 7.89
N VAL A 10 -17.77 -3.03 7.85
CA VAL A 10 -16.59 -3.19 6.98
C VAL A 10 -15.71 -4.35 7.42
N ASP A 11 -15.17 -5.10 6.45
CA ASP A 11 -14.22 -6.18 6.73
C ASP A 11 -12.80 -5.64 7.01
N ILE A 12 -12.39 -4.59 6.29
CA ILE A 12 -11.05 -4.00 6.33
C ILE A 12 -11.15 -2.49 6.42
N ILE A 13 -10.32 -1.86 7.25
CA ILE A 13 -10.09 -0.41 7.24
C ILE A 13 -8.70 -0.13 6.67
N ASP A 14 -8.66 0.64 5.57
CA ASP A 14 -7.43 1.09 4.92
C ASP A 14 -7.04 2.50 5.40
N ILE A 15 -5.83 2.63 5.93
CA ILE A 15 -5.34 3.83 6.61
C ILE A 15 -4.25 4.45 5.76
N GLY A 16 -4.53 5.62 5.17
CA GLY A 16 -3.58 6.39 4.38
C GLY A 16 -3.23 7.74 5.04
N GLY A 17 -1.95 8.08 5.10
CA GLY A 17 -1.45 9.37 5.61
C GLY A 17 -1.15 10.39 4.50
N GLU A 18 -0.93 9.89 3.28
CA GLU A 18 -0.53 10.64 2.09
C GLU A 18 -1.62 10.50 1.01
N SER A 19 -2.07 11.63 0.45
CA SER A 19 -3.11 11.60 -0.58
C SER A 19 -2.49 11.21 -1.93
N THR A 20 -3.05 10.18 -2.56
CA THR A 20 -2.66 9.73 -3.91
C THR A 20 -3.53 10.32 -5.02
N LYS A 21 -4.46 11.23 -4.69
CA LYS A 21 -5.35 11.90 -5.65
C LYS A 21 -4.58 12.74 -6.67
N PRO A 22 -5.08 12.90 -7.91
CA PRO A 22 -4.44 13.73 -8.94
C PRO A 22 -4.08 15.13 -8.43
N GLY A 23 -2.82 15.53 -8.66
CA GLY A 23 -2.30 16.83 -8.22
C GLY A 23 -1.90 16.95 -6.75
N ALA A 24 -1.98 15.87 -5.97
CA ALA A 24 -1.53 15.88 -4.58
C ALA A 24 0.01 16.06 -4.49
N GLU A 25 0.43 16.92 -3.57
CA GLU A 25 1.85 17.09 -3.25
C GLU A 25 2.32 15.99 -2.29
N ARG A 26 3.60 15.64 -2.44
CA ARG A 26 4.22 14.63 -1.58
C ARG A 26 4.44 15.22 -0.20
N ILE A 27 4.00 14.51 0.84
CA ILE A 27 4.32 14.88 2.23
C ILE A 27 5.65 14.24 2.64
N SER A 28 6.23 14.72 3.74
CA SER A 28 7.43 14.08 4.30
C SER A 28 7.09 12.71 4.91
N GLU A 29 8.10 11.84 5.05
CA GLU A 29 7.90 10.53 5.71
C GLU A 29 7.48 10.72 7.17
N ASP A 30 8.09 11.68 7.86
CA ASP A 30 7.77 11.99 9.26
C ASP A 30 6.32 12.47 9.40
N GLU A 31 5.84 13.26 8.45
CA GLU A 31 4.46 13.72 8.43
C GLU A 31 3.49 12.56 8.17
N GLU A 32 3.73 11.72 7.18
CA GLU A 32 2.91 10.53 6.92
C GLU A 32 2.88 9.61 8.14
N ARG A 33 4.04 9.32 8.73
CA ARG A 33 4.20 8.55 9.97
C ARG A 33 3.39 9.14 11.11
N SER A 34 3.47 10.46 11.33
CA SER A 34 2.73 11.16 12.39
C SER A 34 1.22 11.07 12.24
N ARG A 35 0.71 10.89 11.01
CA ARG A 35 -0.72 10.74 10.71
C ARG A 35 -1.21 9.30 10.90
N VAL A 36 -0.44 8.31 10.43
CA VAL A 36 -0.92 6.91 10.39
C VAL A 36 -0.61 6.11 11.64
N ILE A 37 0.58 6.28 12.23
CA ILE A 37 1.05 5.42 13.33
C ILE A 37 0.19 5.55 14.59
N PRO A 38 -0.20 6.76 15.05
CA PRO A 38 -1.09 6.87 16.21
C PRO A 38 -2.48 6.26 15.95
N VAL A 39 -2.99 6.39 14.72
CA VAL A 39 -4.31 5.84 14.34
C VAL A 39 -4.27 4.32 14.35
N ILE A 40 -3.26 3.71 13.72
CA ILE A 40 -3.06 2.26 13.72
C ILE A 40 -2.95 1.75 15.16
N SER A 41 -2.15 2.41 16.00
CA SER A 41 -1.92 2.00 17.40
C SER A 41 -3.21 1.92 18.23
N GLU A 42 -4.22 2.73 17.91
CA GLU A 42 -5.53 2.67 18.57
C GLU A 42 -6.49 1.68 17.91
N LEU A 43 -6.48 1.59 16.58
CA LEU A 43 -7.39 0.72 15.85
C LEU A 43 -7.03 -0.77 15.92
N VAL A 44 -5.75 -1.13 16.10
CA VAL A 44 -5.33 -2.55 16.27
C VAL A 44 -5.95 -3.22 17.50
N LYS A 45 -6.51 -2.43 18.43
CA LYS A 45 -7.23 -2.93 19.61
C LYS A 45 -8.68 -3.31 19.30
N LYS A 46 -9.16 -3.05 18.08
CA LYS A 46 -10.52 -3.32 17.62
C LYS A 46 -10.57 -4.63 16.84
N GLU A 47 -11.71 -5.29 16.83
CA GLU A 47 -11.94 -6.53 16.07
C GLU A 47 -12.26 -6.21 14.59
N VAL A 48 -11.31 -5.59 13.87
CA VAL A 48 -11.41 -5.30 12.43
C VAL A 48 -10.03 -5.42 11.79
N ALA A 49 -9.96 -5.98 10.59
CA ALA A 49 -8.69 -6.08 9.88
C ALA A 49 -8.21 -4.70 9.42
N LEU A 50 -6.91 -4.47 9.48
CA LEU A 50 -6.31 -3.18 9.12
C LEU A 50 -5.36 -3.31 7.93
N SER A 51 -5.45 -2.32 7.04
CA SER A 51 -4.54 -2.10 5.93
C SER A 51 -3.82 -0.76 6.10
N ILE A 52 -2.55 -0.69 5.73
CA ILE A 52 -1.79 0.56 5.58
C ILE A 52 -1.67 0.90 4.08
N ASP A 53 -2.20 2.05 3.67
CA ASP A 53 -1.98 2.63 2.33
C ASP A 53 -0.70 3.46 2.38
N THR A 54 0.39 2.88 1.90
CA THR A 54 1.69 3.56 1.84
C THR A 54 2.57 2.98 0.74
N THR A 55 3.35 3.85 0.10
CA THR A 55 4.39 3.44 -0.85
C THR A 55 5.78 3.41 -0.21
N ARG A 56 5.88 3.53 1.14
CA ARG A 56 7.16 3.61 1.87
C ARG A 56 7.36 2.37 2.73
N SER A 57 8.44 1.65 2.46
CA SER A 57 8.76 0.42 3.17
C SER A 57 9.00 0.63 4.67
N THR A 58 9.49 1.80 5.07
CA THR A 58 9.73 2.14 6.48
C THR A 58 8.43 2.29 7.28
N ILE A 59 7.41 2.92 6.68
CA ILE A 59 6.08 3.07 7.29
C ILE A 59 5.34 1.74 7.29
N ALA A 60 5.37 0.99 6.18
CA ALA A 60 4.82 -0.36 6.12
C ALA A 60 5.42 -1.26 7.21
N LYS A 61 6.74 -1.25 7.37
CA LYS A 61 7.44 -2.02 8.41
C LYS A 61 7.02 -1.65 9.82
N GLU A 62 6.74 -0.38 10.08
CA GLU A 62 6.26 0.08 11.40
C GLU A 62 4.80 -0.32 11.64
N ALA A 63 3.93 -0.13 10.64
CA ALA A 63 2.54 -0.54 10.68
C ALA A 63 2.38 -2.05 10.91
N ILE A 64 3.18 -2.89 10.22
CA ILE A 64 3.19 -4.35 10.41
C ILE A 64 3.51 -4.72 11.85
N LYS A 65 4.49 -4.04 12.47
CA LYS A 65 4.83 -4.29 13.89
C LYS A 65 3.70 -3.94 14.85
N LEU A 66 2.83 -3.01 14.48
CA LEU A 66 1.66 -2.64 15.29
C LEU A 66 0.51 -3.64 15.10
N GLY A 67 0.48 -4.37 13.99
CA GLY A 67 -0.47 -5.45 13.75
C GLY A 67 -1.41 -5.22 12.56
N VAL A 68 -1.05 -4.38 11.58
CA VAL A 68 -1.79 -4.38 10.31
C VAL A 68 -1.58 -5.72 9.58
N GLU A 69 -2.63 -6.19 8.91
CA GLU A 69 -2.65 -7.46 8.20
C GLU A 69 -2.41 -7.28 6.70
N TYR A 70 -2.62 -6.07 6.18
CA TYR A 70 -2.47 -5.74 4.77
C TYR A 70 -1.53 -4.55 4.60
N VAL A 71 -0.71 -4.59 3.54
CA VAL A 71 0.00 -3.44 3.01
C VAL A 71 -0.55 -3.14 1.63
N ASN A 72 -1.15 -1.97 1.47
CA ASN A 72 -1.66 -1.47 0.21
C ASN A 72 -0.67 -0.48 -0.39
N ASP A 73 0.00 -0.88 -1.47
CA ASP A 73 1.01 -0.06 -2.14
C ASP A 73 0.54 0.30 -3.54
N VAL A 74 0.04 1.53 -3.67
CA VAL A 74 -0.42 2.04 -4.96
C VAL A 74 0.65 2.07 -6.03
N SER A 75 1.94 1.98 -5.67
CA SER A 75 3.06 1.92 -6.63
C SER A 75 3.45 0.50 -7.03
N GLY A 76 2.92 -0.52 -6.33
CA GLY A 76 3.31 -1.92 -6.51
C GLY A 76 4.83 -2.10 -6.41
N GLY A 77 5.47 -1.51 -5.39
CA GLY A 77 6.90 -1.64 -5.12
C GLY A 77 7.80 -0.72 -5.95
N LEU A 78 7.26 0.10 -6.84
CA LEU A 78 8.06 1.02 -7.66
C LEU A 78 8.58 2.24 -6.94
N ALA A 79 7.87 2.72 -5.90
CA ALA A 79 8.27 3.95 -5.21
C ALA A 79 9.40 3.71 -4.19
N ASP A 80 9.56 2.46 -3.72
CA ASP A 80 10.57 2.07 -2.74
C ASP A 80 11.01 0.62 -2.98
N GLU A 81 12.24 0.45 -3.48
CA GLU A 81 12.86 -0.84 -3.81
C GLU A 81 12.93 -1.82 -2.63
N LYS A 82 12.78 -1.33 -1.39
CA LYS A 82 12.79 -2.17 -0.18
C LYS A 82 11.43 -2.75 0.17
N MET A 83 10.35 -2.33 -0.49
CA MET A 83 8.98 -2.75 -0.14
C MET A 83 8.84 -4.27 -0.18
N TYR A 84 9.22 -4.92 -1.29
CA TYR A 84 9.10 -6.38 -1.41
C TYR A 84 9.88 -7.14 -0.35
N LYS A 85 11.07 -6.64 0.03
CA LYS A 85 11.85 -7.23 1.12
C LYS A 85 11.09 -7.16 2.45
N VAL A 86 10.43 -6.04 2.74
CA VAL A 86 9.60 -5.91 3.95
C VAL A 86 8.44 -6.91 3.91
N ILE A 87 7.77 -7.08 2.77
CA ILE A 87 6.67 -8.06 2.64
C ILE A 87 7.17 -9.51 2.80
N ALA A 88 8.29 -9.86 2.15
CA ALA A 88 8.90 -11.18 2.25
C ALA A 88 9.35 -11.54 3.68
N GLU A 89 9.81 -10.55 4.45
CA GLU A 89 10.15 -10.71 5.88
C GLU A 89 8.91 -10.95 6.78
N ASN A 90 7.69 -10.74 6.28
CA ASN A 90 6.45 -10.80 7.05
C ASN A 90 5.37 -11.69 6.38
N PRO A 91 5.52 -13.03 6.40
CA PRO A 91 4.71 -13.99 5.64
C PRO A 91 3.21 -14.02 6.00
N LYS A 92 2.81 -13.36 7.09
CA LYS A 92 1.40 -13.26 7.53
C LYS A 92 0.68 -12.04 6.98
N VAL A 93 1.42 -11.11 6.37
CA VAL A 93 0.88 -9.87 5.82
C VAL A 93 0.56 -10.10 4.35
N GLN A 94 -0.63 -9.67 3.95
CA GLN A 94 -1.07 -9.68 2.55
C GLN A 94 -0.63 -8.40 1.84
N TYR A 95 -0.20 -8.51 0.59
CA TYR A 95 0.30 -7.37 -0.17
C TYR A 95 -0.58 -7.04 -1.37
N ILE A 96 -1.06 -5.79 -1.41
CA ILE A 96 -1.88 -5.30 -2.51
C ILE A 96 -1.00 -4.44 -3.40
N ALA A 97 -0.61 -4.99 -4.55
CA ALA A 97 0.10 -4.26 -5.59
C ALA A 97 -0.90 -3.64 -6.58
N MET A 98 -0.86 -2.32 -6.76
CA MET A 98 -1.64 -1.65 -7.81
C MET A 98 -0.80 -1.29 -9.03
N HIS A 99 -1.49 -1.03 -10.15
CA HIS A 99 -0.87 -0.55 -11.38
C HIS A 99 -0.49 0.93 -11.25
N TRP A 100 0.78 1.25 -11.54
CA TRP A 100 1.34 2.59 -11.37
C TRP A 100 2.42 2.90 -12.39
N ARG A 101 2.36 4.12 -12.96
CA ARG A 101 3.36 4.62 -13.91
C ARG A 101 4.07 5.90 -13.46
N ALA A 102 3.49 6.68 -12.57
CA ALA A 102 4.12 7.88 -12.00
C ALA A 102 3.36 8.41 -10.79
N HIS A 103 4.02 9.28 -10.01
CA HIS A 103 3.43 9.96 -8.86
C HIS A 103 2.19 10.76 -9.27
N SER A 104 1.29 10.98 -8.32
CA SER A 104 -0.02 11.61 -8.55
C SER A 104 0.01 13.00 -9.19
N LYS A 105 1.12 13.70 -9.01
CA LYS A 105 1.40 14.99 -9.64
C LYS A 105 1.51 14.89 -11.18
N ASN A 106 2.09 13.80 -11.67
CA ASN A 106 2.40 13.61 -13.09
C ASN A 106 1.66 12.41 -13.71
N MET A 107 0.88 11.64 -12.93
CA MET A 107 0.27 10.37 -13.37
C MET A 107 -0.49 10.47 -14.70
N GLN A 108 -1.15 11.61 -14.96
CA GLN A 108 -1.94 11.84 -16.16
C GLN A 108 -1.07 11.96 -17.42
N GLU A 109 0.12 12.53 -17.29
CA GLU A 109 1.10 12.63 -18.38
C GLU A 109 1.64 11.26 -18.79
N HIS A 110 1.57 10.27 -17.89
CA HIS A 110 2.03 8.91 -18.10
C HIS A 110 0.89 7.92 -18.42
N ALA A 111 -0.36 8.37 -18.44
CA ALA A 111 -1.54 7.56 -18.76
C ALA A 111 -1.74 7.38 -20.28
N ASN A 112 -0.65 7.16 -21.02
CA ASN A 112 -0.67 6.90 -22.47
C ASN A 112 -0.55 5.40 -22.72
N TYR A 113 -1.59 4.80 -23.27
CA TYR A 113 -1.64 3.37 -23.60
C TYR A 113 -1.98 3.20 -25.08
N ALA A 114 -1.35 2.25 -25.74
CA ALA A 114 -1.78 1.74 -27.04
C ALA A 114 -2.90 0.69 -26.86
N ASP A 115 -2.77 -0.17 -25.86
CA ASP A 115 -3.78 -1.14 -25.40
C ASP A 115 -3.76 -1.21 -23.87
N VAL A 116 -4.67 -0.48 -23.24
CA VAL A 116 -4.73 -0.35 -21.78
C VAL A 116 -4.93 -1.68 -21.07
N VAL A 117 -5.70 -2.61 -21.62
CA VAL A 117 -5.99 -3.88 -20.95
C VAL A 117 -4.75 -4.76 -20.97
N LYS A 118 -4.13 -4.87 -22.14
CA LYS A 118 -2.91 -5.66 -22.31
C LYS A 118 -1.77 -5.10 -21.47
N GLU A 119 -1.50 -3.80 -21.58
CA GLU A 119 -0.37 -3.16 -20.90
C GLU A 119 -0.53 -3.20 -19.38
N VAL A 120 -1.71 -2.90 -18.83
CA VAL A 120 -1.94 -2.96 -17.38
C VAL A 120 -1.75 -4.38 -16.84
N LYS A 121 -2.23 -5.39 -17.58
CA LYS A 121 -2.05 -6.79 -17.21
C LYS A 121 -0.57 -7.17 -17.21
N GLU A 122 0.15 -6.90 -18.30
CA GLU A 122 1.58 -7.23 -18.43
C GLU A 122 2.41 -6.51 -17.35
N GLU A 123 2.12 -5.25 -17.05
CA GLU A 123 2.81 -4.49 -16.01
C GLU A 123 2.56 -5.07 -14.61
N LEU A 124 1.32 -5.46 -14.28
CA LEU A 124 1.00 -6.11 -13.01
C LEU A 124 1.62 -7.51 -12.90
N GLU A 125 1.62 -8.31 -13.96
CA GLU A 125 2.28 -9.61 -14.00
C GLU A 125 3.79 -9.46 -13.71
N ASN A 126 4.45 -8.49 -14.34
CA ASN A 126 5.86 -8.16 -14.06
C ASN A 126 6.10 -7.75 -12.59
N ARG A 127 5.13 -7.07 -11.95
CA ARG A 127 5.24 -6.73 -10.52
C ARG A 127 5.15 -7.96 -9.63
N VAL A 128 4.19 -8.85 -9.89
CA VAL A 128 4.06 -10.13 -9.17
C VAL A 128 5.34 -10.96 -9.32
N GLU A 129 5.87 -11.08 -10.54
CA GLU A 129 7.14 -11.80 -10.78
C GLU A 129 8.31 -11.17 -10.01
N SER A 130 8.41 -9.84 -9.98
CA SER A 130 9.44 -9.13 -9.22
C SER A 130 9.32 -9.33 -7.71
N ALA A 131 8.10 -9.33 -7.17
CA ALA A 131 7.84 -9.57 -5.76
C ALA A 131 8.22 -11.01 -5.36
N ILE A 132 7.84 -12.00 -6.17
CA ILE A 132 8.20 -13.41 -5.96
C ILE A 132 9.72 -13.59 -6.03
N ALA A 133 10.38 -12.97 -7.00
CA ALA A 133 11.85 -13.01 -7.12
C ALA A 133 12.55 -12.38 -5.91
N ALA A 134 11.92 -11.41 -5.25
CA ALA A 134 12.39 -10.80 -4.01
C ALA A 134 12.06 -11.63 -2.74
N GLY A 135 11.37 -12.76 -2.89
CA GLY A 135 11.07 -13.72 -1.82
C GLY A 135 9.67 -13.60 -1.21
N VAL A 136 8.77 -12.80 -1.80
CA VAL A 136 7.36 -12.76 -1.39
C VAL A 136 6.69 -14.09 -1.78
N ASN A 137 5.95 -14.70 -0.85
CA ASN A 137 5.20 -15.92 -1.13
C ASN A 137 4.00 -15.57 -2.05
N PRO A 138 3.75 -16.30 -3.15
CA PRO A 138 2.59 -16.09 -4.01
C PRO A 138 1.21 -16.14 -3.34
N ASP A 139 1.11 -16.75 -2.14
CA ASP A 139 -0.12 -16.79 -1.34
C ASP A 139 -0.31 -15.55 -0.42
N GLN A 140 0.61 -14.58 -0.47
CA GLN A 140 0.53 -13.27 0.20
C GLN A 140 0.00 -12.18 -0.73
#